data_AF-A0A378U112-F1
#
_entry.id   AF-A0A378U112-F1
#
_cell.length_a   1.000
_cell.length_b   1.000
_cell.length_c   1.000
_cell.angle_alpha   90.00
_cell.angle_beta   90.00
_cell.angle_gamma   90.00
#
_symmetry.space_group_name_H-M   'P 1'
#
loop_
_entity.id
_entity.type
_entity.pdbx_description
1 polymer ?
#
loop_
_entity_poly.entity_id
_entity_poly.type
_entity_poly.pdbx_seq_one_letter_code
_entity_poly.pdbx_strand_id
1 'polypeptide(L)'
;MSFKQKIFLALACCLHTFIYAQYDLNVYDGGQLVLNSYNDLKFGKSEERQISVQFRRNFNVTAPAKWKITVRLLDDYTFENYSVPAENSSLSINRQSGNFNQISFSSIGRDLPLSKFQESTIVESTTALPEGNYYTLSFNLALRGGVHLLTIPNGIYRSTYEFSLYDTTSGKDVLLTRRTSSPGIARFQVNYVGNHGDQVAELRNGANEFIFNFDSPEDIVKGKKITINNALYVRSYQGHQVLVKTADNLLYNTTMSNSIPVSVLKLKATLNNIQGGNASEVTLFGPLSLSAQEQALASFPRWSQSMSYNLELSIPPNTKELQQASGRYETYLYFIIVPN
;
A
#
# COMPACT_ATOMS: atom_id res chain seq x y z
N MET A 1 -32.14 -47.79 -33.71
CA MET A 1 -30.90 -48.15 -32.96
C MET A 1 -31.00 -49.60 -32.53
N SER A 2 -30.10 -50.47 -33.00
CA SER A 2 -30.16 -51.91 -32.71
C SER A 2 -29.86 -52.20 -31.24
N PHE A 3 -30.32 -53.33 -30.72
CA PHE A 3 -30.07 -53.74 -29.32
C PHE A 3 -28.56 -53.76 -28.98
N LYS A 4 -27.72 -54.14 -29.95
CA LYS A 4 -26.25 -54.09 -29.83
C LYS A 4 -25.71 -52.66 -29.67
N GLN A 5 -26.28 -51.68 -30.38
CA GLN A 5 -25.90 -50.28 -30.24
C GLN A 5 -26.29 -49.71 -28.87
N LYS A 6 -27.43 -50.13 -28.30
CA LYS A 6 -27.86 -49.71 -26.96
C LYS A 6 -26.96 -50.28 -25.85
N ILE A 7 -26.52 -51.53 -25.98
CA ILE A 7 -25.54 -52.15 -25.06
C ILE A 7 -24.19 -51.46 -25.15
N PHE A 8 -23.72 -51.13 -26.35
CA PHE A 8 -22.45 -50.43 -26.54
C PHE A 8 -22.48 -49.02 -25.94
N LEU A 9 -23.59 -48.29 -26.09
CA LEU A 9 -23.77 -46.96 -25.48
C LEU A 9 -23.87 -47.04 -23.94
N ALA A 10 -24.55 -48.06 -23.41
CA ALA A 10 -24.63 -48.29 -21.97
C ALA A 10 -23.26 -48.66 -21.37
N LEU A 11 -22.47 -49.51 -22.04
CA LEU A 11 -21.10 -49.82 -21.61
C LEU A 11 -20.17 -48.61 -21.71
N ALA A 12 -20.31 -47.79 -22.76
CA ALA A 12 -19.53 -46.56 -22.92
C ALA A 12 -19.86 -45.49 -21.85
N CYS A 13 -21.12 -45.40 -21.42
CA CYS A 13 -21.51 -44.53 -20.30
C CYS A 13 -21.05 -45.09 -18.94
N CYS A 14 -20.99 -46.41 -18.75
CA CYS A 14 -20.47 -47.05 -17.53
C CYS A 14 -18.93 -47.03 -17.43
N LEU A 15 -18.23 -46.77 -18.54
CA LEU A 15 -16.77 -46.58 -18.60
C LEU A 15 -16.35 -45.11 -18.45
N HIS A 16 -17.23 -44.24 -17.93
CA HIS A 16 -16.78 -42.96 -17.37
C HIS A 16 -15.85 -43.24 -16.18
N THR A 17 -14.56 -43.41 -16.47
CA THR A 17 -13.51 -43.37 -15.48
C THR A 17 -13.59 -42.01 -14.81
N PHE A 18 -14.08 -41.98 -13.57
CA PHE A 18 -13.85 -40.85 -12.69
C PHE A 18 -12.34 -40.68 -12.57
N ILE A 19 -11.77 -39.70 -13.29
CA ILE A 19 -10.40 -39.28 -13.08
C ILE A 19 -10.41 -38.55 -11.74
N TYR A 20 -10.19 -39.31 -10.66
CA TYR A 20 -9.95 -38.71 -9.36
C TYR A 20 -8.68 -37.88 -9.45
N ALA A 21 -8.71 -36.65 -8.94
CA ALA A 21 -7.51 -35.85 -8.79
C ALA A 21 -6.48 -36.66 -7.98
N GLN A 22 -5.23 -36.72 -8.42
CA GLN A 22 -4.18 -37.44 -7.69
C GLN A 22 -3.66 -36.65 -6.48
N TYR A 23 -3.80 -35.32 -6.56
CA TYR A 23 -3.35 -34.37 -5.57
C TYR A 23 -4.46 -33.36 -5.32
N ASP A 24 -4.74 -33.10 -4.04
CA ASP A 24 -5.70 -32.08 -3.67
C ASP A 24 -4.94 -30.80 -3.32
N LEU A 25 -5.38 -29.69 -3.92
CA LEU A 25 -4.94 -28.35 -3.60
C LEU A 25 -6.19 -27.48 -3.46
N ASN A 26 -6.65 -27.32 -2.22
CA ASN A 26 -7.88 -26.60 -1.91
C ASN A 26 -7.55 -25.21 -1.36
N VAL A 27 -8.30 -24.20 -1.78
CA VAL A 27 -8.06 -22.81 -1.44
C VAL A 27 -9.31 -22.27 -0.75
N TYR A 28 -9.13 -21.66 0.42
CA TYR A 28 -10.22 -21.15 1.27
C TYR A 28 -10.06 -19.66 1.53
N ASP A 29 -11.12 -18.90 1.28
CA ASP A 29 -11.20 -17.46 1.58
C ASP A 29 -11.13 -17.23 3.10
N GLY A 30 -10.67 -16.02 3.45
CA GLY A 30 -10.56 -15.56 4.82
C GLY A 30 -10.94 -14.10 4.96
N GLY A 31 -10.11 -13.35 5.69
CA GLY A 31 -10.32 -11.93 5.97
C GLY A 31 -10.26 -11.03 4.72
N GLN A 32 -10.62 -9.77 4.90
CA GLN A 32 -10.50 -8.74 3.86
C GLN A 32 -9.79 -7.52 4.45
N LEU A 33 -8.70 -7.12 3.82
CA LEU A 33 -7.98 -5.91 4.21
C LEU A 33 -8.85 -4.68 3.94
N VAL A 34 -9.09 -3.86 4.97
CA VAL A 34 -9.81 -2.58 4.83
C VAL A 34 -8.91 -1.42 5.27
N LEU A 35 -8.67 -0.49 4.35
CA LEU A 35 -7.90 0.73 4.54
C LEU A 35 -8.87 1.89 4.78
N ASN A 36 -8.98 2.33 6.03
CA ASN A 36 -9.97 3.34 6.44
C ASN A 36 -9.35 4.67 6.88
N SER A 37 -8.02 4.74 6.99
CA SER A 37 -7.31 5.91 7.52
C SER A 37 -6.22 6.38 6.57
N TYR A 38 -5.81 7.65 6.72
CA TYR A 38 -4.65 8.19 6.00
C TYR A 38 -3.38 7.38 6.28
N ASN A 39 -3.19 6.94 7.53
CA ASN A 39 -2.05 6.11 7.91
C ASN A 39 -2.09 4.73 7.26
N ASP A 40 -3.27 4.13 7.12
CA ASP A 40 -3.45 2.85 6.42
C ASP A 40 -3.01 3.00 4.95
N LEU A 41 -3.43 4.08 4.27
CA LEU A 41 -3.04 4.33 2.88
C LEU A 41 -1.55 4.67 2.73
N LYS A 42 -1.00 5.44 3.68
CA LYS A 42 0.38 5.93 3.63
C LYS A 42 1.40 4.84 3.95
N PHE A 43 1.18 4.09 5.02
CA PHE A 43 2.14 3.09 5.53
C PHE A 43 1.78 1.66 5.11
N GLY A 44 0.54 1.44 4.70
CA GLY A 44 0.05 0.11 4.38
C GLY A 44 -0.56 -0.54 5.60
N LYS A 45 -1.05 -1.77 5.40
CA LYS A 45 -1.74 -2.53 6.44
C LYS A 45 -1.66 -4.02 6.11
N SER A 46 -1.80 -4.85 7.14
CA SER A 46 -1.89 -6.30 7.00
C SER A 46 -3.24 -6.81 7.51
N GLU A 47 -3.78 -7.80 6.81
CA GLU A 47 -4.99 -8.53 7.17
C GLU A 47 -4.61 -9.94 7.60
N GLU A 48 -5.08 -10.35 8.77
CA GLU A 48 -4.80 -11.69 9.27
C GLU A 48 -5.63 -12.75 8.56
N ARG A 49 -5.00 -13.91 8.26
CA ARG A 49 -5.69 -15.08 7.72
C ARG A 49 -6.57 -14.72 6.51
N GLN A 50 -6.00 -14.02 5.55
CA GLN A 50 -6.69 -13.58 4.34
C GLN A 50 -6.93 -14.75 3.37
N ILE A 51 -6.01 -15.73 3.33
CA ILE A 51 -6.12 -16.91 2.47
C ILE A 51 -5.56 -18.14 3.18
N SER A 52 -6.15 -19.30 2.93
CA SER A 52 -5.57 -20.59 3.34
C SER A 52 -5.50 -21.57 2.18
N VAL A 53 -4.42 -22.34 2.12
CA VAL A 53 -4.23 -23.43 1.17
C VAL A 53 -4.13 -24.75 1.93
N GLN A 54 -4.92 -25.73 1.51
CA GLN A 54 -4.81 -27.11 1.97
C GLN A 54 -4.24 -27.98 0.86
N PHE A 55 -3.35 -28.87 1.24
CA PHE A 55 -2.75 -29.82 0.32
C PHE A 55 -2.68 -31.21 0.93
N ARG A 56 -2.76 -32.22 0.05
CA ARG A 56 -2.45 -33.61 0.34
C ARG A 56 -2.26 -34.40 -0.97
N ARG A 57 -1.68 -35.58 -0.85
CA ARG A 57 -1.77 -36.62 -1.86
C ARG A 57 -2.92 -37.58 -1.54
N ASN A 58 -3.65 -38.03 -2.57
CA ASN A 58 -4.67 -39.05 -2.39
C ASN A 58 -4.06 -40.45 -2.20
N PHE A 59 -4.83 -41.35 -1.58
CA PHE A 59 -4.37 -42.70 -1.28
C PHE A 59 -3.95 -43.45 -2.56
N ASN A 60 -2.87 -44.24 -2.47
CA ASN A 60 -2.33 -45.07 -3.55
C ASN A 60 -1.77 -44.30 -4.76
N VAL A 61 -1.48 -43.01 -4.62
CA VAL A 61 -0.76 -42.21 -5.61
C VAL A 61 0.75 -42.32 -5.34
N THR A 62 1.60 -42.28 -6.37
CA THR A 62 3.05 -42.24 -6.12
C THR A 62 3.44 -40.90 -5.49
N ALA A 63 4.17 -40.92 -4.37
CA ALA A 63 4.56 -39.69 -3.70
C ALA A 63 5.78 -39.06 -4.39
N PRO A 64 5.74 -37.76 -4.75
CA PRO A 64 6.96 -37.03 -5.09
C PRO A 64 7.85 -36.98 -3.84
N ALA A 65 9.13 -37.34 -3.98
CA ALA A 65 10.08 -37.39 -2.87
C ALA A 65 10.51 -35.99 -2.43
N LYS A 66 10.49 -35.03 -3.36
CA LYS A 66 10.64 -33.60 -3.10
C LYS A 66 9.52 -32.85 -3.82
N TRP A 67 9.00 -31.81 -3.20
CA TRP A 67 7.90 -31.03 -3.75
C TRP A 67 7.95 -29.59 -3.26
N LYS A 68 7.28 -28.70 -3.99
CA LYS A 68 7.10 -27.32 -3.55
C LYS A 68 5.71 -26.80 -3.89
N ILE A 69 5.23 -25.88 -3.08
CA ILE A 69 4.03 -25.09 -3.38
C ILE A 69 4.46 -23.66 -3.61
N THR A 70 3.93 -23.06 -4.67
CA THR A 70 4.16 -21.67 -5.02
C THR A 70 2.83 -20.91 -5.07
N VAL A 71 2.93 -19.57 -5.04
CA VAL A 71 1.80 -18.66 -5.20
C VAL A 71 2.17 -17.48 -6.08
N ARG A 72 1.21 -17.03 -6.87
CA ARG A 72 1.25 -15.73 -7.54
C ARG A 72 -0.15 -15.12 -7.59
N LEU A 73 -0.24 -13.87 -8.03
CA LEU A 73 -1.49 -13.31 -8.51
C LEU A 73 -1.61 -13.55 -10.01
N LEU A 74 -2.84 -13.67 -10.53
CA LEU A 74 -3.06 -13.72 -11.97
C LEU A 74 -2.94 -12.33 -12.61
N ASP A 75 -3.39 -11.30 -11.89
CA ASP A 75 -3.48 -9.92 -12.35
C ASP A 75 -3.20 -8.94 -11.20
N ASP A 76 -3.12 -7.65 -11.53
CA ASP A 76 -3.14 -6.58 -10.54
C ASP A 76 -4.48 -6.54 -9.79
N TYR A 77 -4.54 -5.79 -8.68
CA TYR A 77 -5.81 -5.54 -8.01
C TYR A 77 -6.56 -4.43 -8.74
N THR A 78 -7.73 -4.75 -9.31
CA THR A 78 -8.50 -3.81 -10.13
C THR A 78 -9.82 -3.40 -9.48
N PHE A 79 -10.21 -2.15 -9.68
CA PHE A 79 -11.54 -1.62 -9.41
C PHE A 79 -11.88 -0.58 -10.50
N GLU A 80 -12.90 -0.87 -11.32
CA GLU A 80 -13.24 -0.08 -12.51
C GLU A 80 -12.00 0.12 -13.41
N ASN A 81 -11.61 1.38 -13.68
CA ASN A 81 -10.44 1.73 -14.50
C ASN A 81 -9.16 1.94 -13.66
N TYR A 82 -9.21 1.69 -12.36
CA TYR A 82 -8.08 1.86 -11.45
C TYR A 82 -7.44 0.51 -11.13
N SER A 83 -6.12 0.51 -10.99
CA SER A 83 -5.35 -0.69 -10.72
C SER A 83 -4.24 -0.41 -9.71
N VAL A 84 -4.03 -1.37 -8.81
CA VAL A 84 -2.90 -1.40 -7.88
C VAL A 84 -2.03 -2.61 -8.23
N PRO A 85 -0.74 -2.40 -8.57
CA PRO A 85 0.15 -3.49 -8.94
C PRO A 85 0.20 -4.62 -7.91
N ALA A 86 0.22 -5.86 -8.39
CA ALA A 86 0.40 -7.06 -7.57
C ALA A 86 1.65 -6.97 -6.67
N GLU A 87 2.70 -6.33 -7.16
CA GLU A 87 3.99 -6.17 -6.48
C GLU A 87 3.95 -5.23 -5.26
N ASN A 88 2.81 -4.57 -5.00
CA ASN A 88 2.59 -3.84 -3.76
C ASN A 88 2.06 -4.72 -2.63
N SER A 89 1.89 -6.02 -2.82
CA SER A 89 1.44 -6.92 -1.76
C SER A 89 2.37 -8.09 -1.52
N SER A 90 2.24 -8.68 -0.33
CA SER A 90 2.93 -9.91 0.05
C SER A 90 2.03 -10.80 0.91
N LEU A 91 2.35 -12.09 0.94
CA LEU A 91 1.78 -13.04 1.88
C LEU A 91 2.81 -13.39 2.95
N SER A 92 2.40 -13.39 4.22
CA SER A 92 3.23 -13.89 5.32
C SER A 92 2.54 -15.06 6.00
N ILE A 93 3.26 -16.14 6.30
CA ILE A 93 2.65 -17.30 6.96
C ILE A 93 2.21 -16.92 8.37
N ASN A 94 0.94 -17.21 8.67
CA ASN A 94 0.32 -16.96 9.97
C ASN A 94 0.28 -18.23 10.82
N ARG A 95 -0.28 -19.31 10.28
CA ARG A 95 -0.59 -20.55 11.00
C ARG A 95 -0.44 -21.77 10.11
N GLN A 96 -0.19 -22.89 10.76
CA GLN A 96 -0.12 -24.22 10.16
C GLN A 96 -1.08 -25.16 10.92
N SER A 97 -1.77 -26.06 10.21
CA SER A 97 -2.63 -27.07 10.81
C SER A 97 -2.48 -28.43 10.12
N GLY A 98 -2.37 -29.49 10.91
CA GLY A 98 -1.91 -30.82 10.47
C GLY A 98 -0.65 -31.23 11.22
N ASN A 99 -0.18 -32.47 11.02
CA ASN A 99 1.03 -32.97 11.70
C ASN A 99 2.31 -32.58 10.95
N PHE A 100 2.64 -31.29 10.98
CA PHE A 100 3.81 -30.74 10.30
C PHE A 100 5.16 -31.27 10.82
N ASN A 101 5.20 -31.96 11.97
CA ASN A 101 6.42 -32.61 12.49
C ASN A 101 6.94 -33.73 11.57
N GLN A 102 6.10 -34.25 10.68
CA GLN A 102 6.46 -35.31 9.73
C GLN A 102 6.98 -34.76 8.39
N ILE A 103 6.98 -33.43 8.21
CA ILE A 103 7.41 -32.78 6.98
C ILE A 103 8.67 -31.97 7.28
N SER A 104 9.75 -32.24 6.55
CA SER A 104 10.95 -31.40 6.59
C SER A 104 10.91 -30.40 5.45
N PHE A 105 11.19 -29.13 5.77
CA PHE A 105 11.22 -28.04 4.81
C PHE A 105 12.65 -27.57 4.58
N SER A 106 13.06 -27.47 3.31
CA SER A 106 14.29 -26.76 2.94
C SER A 106 14.07 -25.25 3.00
N SER A 107 12.85 -24.80 2.72
CA SER A 107 12.47 -23.39 2.83
C SER A 107 10.99 -23.23 3.19
N ILE A 108 10.72 -22.20 3.98
CA ILE A 108 9.38 -21.70 4.30
C ILE A 108 9.44 -20.19 4.14
N GLY A 109 8.74 -19.64 3.15
CA GLY A 109 8.75 -18.20 2.91
C GLY A 109 8.01 -17.45 3.99
N ARG A 110 8.69 -16.46 4.61
CA ARG A 110 8.13 -15.66 5.71
C ARG A 110 7.50 -14.35 5.25
N ASP A 111 7.98 -13.80 4.14
CA ASP A 111 7.37 -12.71 3.37
C ASP A 111 7.47 -13.07 1.88
N LEU A 112 6.33 -13.44 1.30
CA LEU A 112 6.21 -13.89 -0.07
C LEU A 112 5.72 -12.72 -0.92
N PRO A 113 6.59 -11.97 -1.61
CA PRO A 113 6.14 -10.91 -2.50
C PRO A 113 5.21 -11.51 -3.54
N LEU A 114 4.07 -10.87 -3.77
CA LEU A 114 3.15 -11.28 -4.81
C LEU A 114 3.57 -10.60 -6.13
N SER A 115 3.36 -11.30 -7.23
CA SER A 115 3.59 -10.79 -8.57
C SER A 115 2.59 -11.44 -9.51
N LYS A 116 2.30 -10.77 -10.62
CA LYS A 116 1.60 -11.39 -11.77
C LYS A 116 2.54 -12.13 -12.72
N PHE A 117 3.84 -11.84 -12.64
CA PHE A 117 4.85 -12.36 -13.57
C PHE A 117 5.61 -13.56 -13.02
N GLN A 118 5.81 -13.63 -11.70
CA GLN A 118 6.64 -14.64 -11.06
C GLN A 118 5.91 -15.34 -9.91
N GLU A 119 6.18 -16.63 -9.75
CA GLU A 119 5.69 -17.43 -8.64
C GLU A 119 6.65 -17.35 -7.44
N SER A 120 6.11 -17.06 -6.26
CA SER A 120 6.84 -17.08 -4.99
C SER A 120 6.71 -18.46 -4.33
N THR A 121 7.83 -19.04 -3.89
CA THR A 121 7.83 -20.35 -3.23
C THR A 121 7.36 -20.21 -1.78
N ILE A 122 6.18 -20.75 -1.49
CA ILE A 122 5.62 -20.81 -0.13
C ILE A 122 6.45 -21.75 0.73
N VAL A 123 6.63 -22.96 0.20
CA VAL A 123 7.25 -24.06 0.90
C VAL A 123 7.91 -24.98 -0.10
N GLU A 124 9.09 -25.45 0.26
CA GLU A 124 9.79 -26.52 -0.43
C GLU A 124 10.15 -27.60 0.58
N SER A 125 9.79 -28.84 0.28
CA SER A 125 9.99 -29.98 1.16
C SER A 125 10.98 -30.97 0.56
N THR A 126 11.80 -31.52 1.45
CA THR A 126 12.75 -32.60 1.15
C THR A 126 12.22 -33.98 1.56
N THR A 127 10.98 -34.05 2.03
CA THR A 127 10.28 -35.27 2.42
C THR A 127 9.10 -35.50 1.49
N ALA A 128 8.70 -36.77 1.35
CA ALA A 128 7.62 -37.16 0.46
C ALA A 128 6.30 -36.42 0.78
N LEU A 129 5.55 -36.04 -0.25
CA LEU A 129 4.24 -35.38 -0.08
C LEU A 129 3.29 -36.31 0.70
N PRO A 130 2.68 -35.84 1.81
CA PRO A 130 1.93 -36.69 2.73
C PRO A 130 0.63 -37.20 2.12
N GLU A 131 0.26 -38.42 2.50
CA GLU A 131 -0.93 -39.11 2.03
C GLU A 131 -2.10 -38.92 3.01
N GLY A 132 -3.30 -38.74 2.45
CA GLY A 132 -4.56 -38.85 3.19
C GLY A 132 -4.94 -37.60 3.98
N ASN A 133 -4.20 -37.24 5.03
CA ASN A 133 -4.53 -36.11 5.89
C ASN A 133 -4.21 -34.76 5.23
N TYR A 134 -5.07 -33.77 5.46
CA TYR A 134 -4.84 -32.41 4.97
C TYR A 134 -3.84 -31.65 5.82
N TYR A 135 -2.97 -30.92 5.12
CA TYR A 135 -2.06 -29.94 5.71
C TYR A 135 -2.50 -28.56 5.25
N THR A 136 -2.73 -27.66 6.20
CA THR A 136 -3.21 -26.30 5.94
C THR A 136 -2.12 -25.29 6.25
N LEU A 137 -1.88 -24.37 5.33
CA LEU A 137 -1.12 -23.15 5.55
C LEU A 137 -2.07 -21.96 5.43
N SER A 138 -2.08 -21.08 6.43
CA SER A 138 -2.85 -19.84 6.44
C SER A 138 -1.92 -18.64 6.35
N PHE A 139 -2.29 -17.63 5.57
CA PHE A 139 -1.47 -16.47 5.27
C PHE A 139 -2.17 -15.16 5.64
N ASN A 140 -1.39 -14.22 6.14
CA ASN A 140 -1.78 -12.82 6.18
C ASN A 140 -1.53 -12.20 4.81
N LEU A 141 -2.34 -11.22 4.43
CA LEU A 141 -2.08 -10.35 3.29
C LEU A 141 -1.55 -9.02 3.80
N ALA A 142 -0.36 -8.62 3.38
CA ALA A 142 0.15 -7.28 3.60
C ALA A 142 0.07 -6.47 2.30
N LEU A 143 -0.40 -5.23 2.39
CA LEU A 143 -0.35 -4.26 1.29
C LEU A 143 0.56 -3.10 1.70
N ARG A 144 1.54 -2.79 0.85
CA ARG A 144 2.45 -1.67 1.03
C ARG A 144 1.70 -0.36 0.86
N GLY A 145 1.91 0.60 1.76
CA GLY A 145 1.37 1.94 1.60
C GLY A 145 2.07 2.77 0.53
N GLY A 146 1.50 3.93 0.21
CA GLY A 146 2.16 4.95 -0.58
C GLY A 146 1.25 5.64 -1.59
N VAL A 147 1.87 6.36 -2.51
CA VAL A 147 1.17 7.21 -3.50
C VAL A 147 0.13 6.43 -4.30
N HIS A 148 0.42 5.18 -4.64
CA HIS A 148 -0.50 4.32 -5.39
C HIS A 148 -1.84 4.04 -4.67
N LEU A 149 -1.92 4.19 -3.33
CA LEU A 149 -3.17 4.10 -2.57
C LEU A 149 -3.81 5.47 -2.29
N LEU A 150 -3.00 6.54 -2.34
CA LEU A 150 -3.46 7.92 -2.11
C LEU A 150 -4.10 8.55 -3.35
N THR A 151 -3.87 8.00 -4.54
CA THR A 151 -4.36 8.56 -5.82
C THR A 151 -5.53 7.80 -6.43
N ILE A 152 -6.07 6.81 -5.73
CA ILE A 152 -7.13 5.93 -6.23
C ILE A 152 -8.43 6.11 -5.44
N PRO A 153 -9.60 5.92 -6.05
CA PRO A 153 -10.87 6.11 -5.37
C PRO A 153 -11.16 5.02 -4.35
N ASN A 154 -12.14 5.29 -3.48
CA ASN A 154 -12.76 4.28 -2.63
C ASN A 154 -13.35 3.16 -3.49
N GLY A 155 -13.17 1.91 -3.07
CA GLY A 155 -13.57 0.75 -3.84
C GLY A 155 -13.00 -0.55 -3.28
N ILE A 156 -13.49 -1.68 -3.82
CA ILE A 156 -12.96 -3.00 -3.51
C ILE A 156 -12.13 -3.47 -4.69
N TYR A 157 -10.82 -3.46 -4.51
CA TYR A 157 -9.83 -3.86 -5.51
C TYR A 157 -9.61 -5.36 -5.41
N ARG A 158 -9.75 -6.05 -6.55
CA ARG A 158 -9.84 -7.51 -6.61
C ARG A 158 -8.80 -8.08 -7.58
N SER A 159 -8.27 -9.24 -7.22
CA SER A 159 -7.41 -10.11 -8.02
C SER A 159 -7.74 -11.58 -7.67
N THR A 160 -6.93 -12.51 -8.18
CA THR A 160 -7.07 -13.95 -8.00
C THR A 160 -5.71 -14.56 -7.67
N TYR A 161 -5.65 -15.37 -6.61
CA TYR A 161 -4.46 -16.17 -6.32
C TYR A 161 -4.41 -17.39 -7.23
N GLU A 162 -3.21 -17.75 -7.67
CA GLU A 162 -2.92 -19.04 -8.28
C GLU A 162 -1.87 -19.75 -7.44
N PHE A 163 -2.23 -20.93 -6.94
CA PHE A 163 -1.34 -21.82 -6.23
C PHE A 163 -0.96 -22.98 -7.15
N SER A 164 0.33 -23.30 -7.20
CA SER A 164 0.86 -24.42 -7.98
C SER A 164 1.60 -25.39 -7.07
N LEU A 165 1.36 -26.69 -7.22
CA LEU A 165 2.09 -27.76 -6.56
C LEU A 165 2.98 -28.47 -7.58
N TYR A 166 4.27 -28.58 -7.30
CA TYR A 166 5.27 -29.19 -8.16
C TYR A 166 5.94 -30.39 -7.51
N ASP A 167 6.26 -31.40 -8.31
CA ASP A 167 7.28 -32.40 -8.01
C ASP A 167 8.65 -31.84 -8.41
N THR A 168 9.59 -31.88 -7.48
CA THR A 168 10.97 -31.40 -7.67
C THR A 168 12.00 -32.51 -7.46
N THR A 169 11.56 -33.78 -7.42
CA THR A 169 12.39 -34.96 -7.16
C THR A 169 13.56 -35.07 -8.11
N SER A 170 13.36 -34.73 -9.40
CA SER A 170 14.37 -34.78 -10.45
C SER A 170 15.33 -33.58 -10.47
N GLY A 171 15.12 -32.58 -9.61
CA GLY A 171 15.78 -31.28 -9.67
C GLY A 171 15.19 -30.31 -10.70
N LYS A 172 14.11 -30.70 -11.40
CA LYS A 172 13.29 -29.83 -12.25
C LYS A 172 11.87 -29.76 -11.71
N ASP A 173 11.21 -28.62 -11.91
CA ASP A 173 9.82 -28.42 -11.53
C ASP A 173 8.89 -29.12 -12.52
N VAL A 174 8.15 -30.13 -12.05
CA VAL A 174 7.09 -30.80 -12.81
C VAL A 174 5.76 -30.46 -12.15
N LEU A 175 4.88 -29.74 -12.85
CA LEU A 175 3.58 -29.32 -12.32
C LEU A 175 2.70 -30.55 -12.06
N LEU A 176 2.26 -30.72 -10.82
CA LEU A 176 1.34 -31.80 -10.42
C LEU A 176 -0.11 -31.33 -10.46
N THR A 177 -0.38 -30.16 -9.87
CA THR A 177 -1.70 -29.55 -9.88
C THR A 177 -1.61 -28.04 -9.67
N ARG A 178 -2.64 -27.34 -10.11
CA ARG A 178 -2.77 -25.89 -10.00
C ARG A 178 -4.18 -25.54 -9.60
N ARG A 179 -4.34 -24.59 -8.69
CA ARG A 179 -5.63 -24.13 -8.21
C ARG A 179 -5.66 -22.62 -8.12
N THR A 180 -6.66 -22.02 -8.74
CA THR A 180 -6.99 -20.61 -8.54
C THR A 180 -7.97 -20.47 -7.38
N SER A 181 -7.85 -19.38 -6.64
CA SER A 181 -8.92 -18.96 -5.72
C SER A 181 -10.18 -18.61 -6.53
N SER A 182 -11.35 -18.59 -5.88
CA SER A 182 -12.53 -17.96 -6.50
C SER A 182 -12.22 -16.49 -6.86
N PRO A 183 -12.86 -15.95 -7.92
CA PRO A 183 -12.64 -14.57 -8.34
C PRO A 183 -12.88 -13.57 -7.21
N GLY A 184 -11.94 -12.64 -7.00
CA GLY A 184 -12.05 -11.59 -5.99
C GLY A 184 -11.75 -12.01 -4.55
N ILE A 185 -11.17 -13.19 -4.35
CA ILE A 185 -10.64 -13.59 -3.03
C ILE A 185 -9.40 -12.75 -2.67
N ALA A 186 -8.45 -12.56 -3.58
CA ALA A 186 -7.35 -11.61 -3.34
C ALA A 186 -7.92 -10.19 -3.41
N ARG A 187 -8.22 -9.58 -2.27
CA ARG A 187 -8.89 -8.28 -2.24
C ARG A 187 -8.47 -7.40 -1.08
N PHE A 188 -8.56 -6.10 -1.32
CA PHE A 188 -8.59 -5.08 -0.28
C PHE A 188 -9.65 -4.03 -0.61
N GLN A 189 -10.08 -3.29 0.40
CA GLN A 189 -10.99 -2.17 0.26
C GLN A 189 -10.31 -0.88 0.67
N VAL A 190 -10.42 0.12 -0.19
CA VAL A 190 -10.18 1.52 0.15
C VAL A 190 -11.52 2.11 0.55
N ASN A 191 -11.64 2.54 1.79
CA ASN A 191 -12.81 3.22 2.32
C ASN A 191 -12.35 4.37 3.21
N TYR A 192 -11.64 5.29 2.59
CA TYR A 192 -11.10 6.46 3.25
C TYR A 192 -11.97 7.67 2.97
N VAL A 193 -12.40 8.35 4.04
CA VAL A 193 -13.30 9.49 3.95
C VAL A 193 -12.66 10.70 3.22
N GLY A 194 -11.33 10.73 3.08
CA GLY A 194 -10.60 11.68 2.24
C GLY A 194 -10.92 11.56 0.74
N ASN A 195 -11.30 10.37 0.27
CA ASN A 195 -11.41 10.06 -1.16
C ASN A 195 -12.83 10.28 -1.73
N HIS A 196 -13.67 11.10 -1.09
CA HIS A 196 -15.02 11.44 -1.59
C HIS A 196 -15.05 12.54 -2.68
N GLY A 197 -13.92 12.83 -3.33
CA GLY A 197 -13.85 13.59 -4.58
C GLY A 197 -13.95 15.12 -4.49
N ASP A 198 -14.60 15.67 -3.47
CA ASP A 198 -14.83 17.13 -3.41
C ASP A 198 -13.77 17.91 -2.60
N GLN A 199 -12.83 17.21 -1.97
CA GLN A 199 -11.77 17.81 -1.17
C GLN A 199 -10.68 18.44 -2.04
N VAL A 200 -10.24 19.64 -1.70
CA VAL A 200 -9.24 20.39 -2.46
C VAL A 200 -8.32 21.15 -1.51
N ALA A 201 -7.01 21.02 -1.71
CA ALA A 201 -5.98 21.92 -1.19
C ALA A 201 -5.33 22.62 -2.37
N GLU A 202 -5.36 23.95 -2.39
CA GLU A 202 -4.87 24.75 -3.49
C GLU A 202 -4.07 25.94 -2.98
N LEU A 203 -2.90 26.16 -3.56
CA LEU A 203 -2.12 27.37 -3.36
C LEU A 203 -2.62 28.46 -4.31
N ARG A 204 -2.87 29.66 -3.78
CA ARG A 204 -3.45 30.80 -4.49
C ARG A 204 -2.60 32.06 -4.29
N ASN A 205 -2.88 33.10 -5.07
CA ASN A 205 -2.26 34.43 -4.95
C ASN A 205 -0.72 34.42 -4.98
N GLY A 206 -0.14 33.56 -5.83
CA GLY A 206 1.31 33.45 -5.96
C GLY A 206 2.00 32.59 -4.89
N ALA A 207 1.24 31.93 -4.02
CA ALA A 207 1.80 31.05 -2.98
C ALA A 207 2.42 29.75 -3.50
N ASN A 208 2.49 29.56 -4.82
CA ASN A 208 3.23 28.48 -5.46
C ASN A 208 4.76 28.69 -5.42
N GLU A 209 5.23 29.89 -5.09
CA GLU A 209 6.66 30.18 -4.95
C GLU A 209 6.93 31.17 -3.80
N PHE A 210 7.97 30.89 -3.00
CA PHE A 210 8.48 31.79 -1.96
C PHE A 210 9.96 32.05 -2.23
N ILE A 211 10.31 33.28 -2.61
CA ILE A 211 11.69 33.64 -2.98
C ILE A 211 12.29 34.56 -1.92
N PHE A 212 13.27 34.05 -1.18
CA PHE A 212 14.13 34.89 -0.34
C PHE A 212 15.40 35.27 -1.09
N ASN A 213 15.57 36.58 -1.32
CA ASN A 213 16.84 37.12 -1.80
C ASN A 213 17.65 37.60 -0.60
N PHE A 214 18.91 37.19 -0.44
CA PHE A 214 19.83 37.71 0.58
C PHE A 214 20.95 38.45 -0.13
N ASP A 215 20.83 39.77 -0.23
CA ASP A 215 21.72 40.61 -1.05
C ASP A 215 22.89 41.16 -0.23
N SER A 216 22.80 41.11 1.10
CA SER A 216 23.83 41.60 2.01
C SER A 216 23.94 40.76 3.30
N PRO A 217 25.08 40.79 4.01
CA PRO A 217 25.20 40.15 5.32
C PRO A 217 24.19 40.67 6.36
N GLU A 218 23.73 41.91 6.23
CA GLU A 218 22.74 42.50 7.14
C GLU A 218 21.38 41.80 7.05
N ASP A 219 21.03 41.28 5.86
CA ASP A 219 19.82 40.48 5.67
C ASP A 219 19.86 39.19 6.50
N ILE A 220 21.03 38.57 6.64
CA ILE A 220 21.21 37.36 7.47
C ILE A 220 21.07 37.73 8.95
N VAL A 221 21.63 38.86 9.37
CA VAL A 221 21.54 39.35 10.76
C VAL A 221 20.10 39.67 11.13
N LYS A 222 19.31 40.26 10.23
CA LYS A 222 17.91 40.62 10.49
C LYS A 222 16.93 39.47 10.26
N GLY A 223 17.30 38.47 9.45
CA GLY A 223 16.37 37.48 8.92
C GLY A 223 15.41 38.08 7.87
N LYS A 224 14.63 37.23 7.23
CA LYS A 224 13.60 37.65 6.25
C LYS A 224 12.30 36.90 6.46
N LYS A 225 11.19 37.54 6.07
CA LYS A 225 9.86 36.93 6.05
C LYS A 225 9.09 37.34 4.81
N ILE A 226 8.24 36.44 4.32
CA ILE A 226 7.34 36.64 3.21
C ILE A 226 5.97 36.19 3.67
N THR A 227 4.99 37.09 3.59
CA THR A 227 3.59 36.80 3.93
C THR A 227 2.76 36.91 2.67
N ILE A 228 2.03 35.85 2.33
CA ILE A 228 1.06 35.84 1.23
C ILE A 228 -0.33 35.67 1.84
N ASN A 229 -1.21 36.61 1.54
CA ASN A 229 -2.58 36.58 2.03
C ASN A 229 -3.45 35.64 1.21
N ASN A 230 -4.37 34.93 1.86
CA ASN A 230 -5.28 33.98 1.23
C ASN A 230 -4.49 32.97 0.34
N ALA A 231 -3.34 32.54 0.85
CA ALA A 231 -2.32 31.77 0.15
C ALA A 231 -2.68 30.30 0.00
N LEU A 232 -3.32 29.71 1.01
CA LEU A 232 -3.78 28.33 0.97
C LEU A 232 -5.30 28.30 1.10
N TYR A 233 -5.96 27.72 0.10
CA TYR A 233 -7.39 27.44 0.12
C TYR A 233 -7.64 25.95 0.33
N VAL A 234 -8.55 25.64 1.24
CA VAL A 234 -8.95 24.28 1.61
C VAL A 234 -10.46 24.17 1.48
N ARG A 235 -10.93 23.19 0.69
CA ARG A 235 -12.34 22.79 0.65
C ARG A 235 -12.45 21.40 1.25
N SER A 236 -13.20 21.26 2.33
CA SER A 236 -13.48 19.98 2.98
C SER A 236 -14.78 20.07 3.77
N TYR A 237 -15.73 19.19 3.44
CA TYR A 237 -17.06 19.10 4.06
C TYR A 237 -17.07 18.28 5.36
N GLN A 238 -15.92 18.18 6.04
CA GLN A 238 -15.77 17.45 7.29
C GLN A 238 -14.61 18.03 8.10
N GLY A 239 -14.51 17.59 9.35
CA GLY A 239 -13.34 17.89 10.18
C GLY A 239 -12.07 17.42 9.49
N HIS A 240 -11.02 18.22 9.52
CA HIS A 240 -9.77 17.92 8.85
C HIS A 240 -8.57 18.58 9.54
N GLN A 241 -7.39 18.07 9.22
CA GLN A 241 -6.09 18.67 9.46
C GLN A 241 -5.46 19.08 8.14
N VAL A 242 -4.74 20.20 8.19
CA VAL A 242 -3.80 20.58 7.15
C VAL A 242 -2.42 20.22 7.67
N LEU A 243 -1.77 19.26 7.01
CA LEU A 243 -0.39 18.89 7.26
C LEU A 243 0.52 19.60 6.26
N VAL A 244 1.74 19.88 6.69
CA VAL A 244 2.81 20.39 5.84
C VAL A 244 4.04 19.50 5.99
N LYS A 245 4.77 19.32 4.89
CA LYS A 245 6.12 18.75 4.89
C LYS A 245 6.95 19.32 3.75
N THR A 246 8.25 19.09 3.81
CA THR A 246 9.17 19.36 2.70
C THR A 246 9.48 18.06 1.93
N ALA A 247 10.03 18.20 0.72
CA ALA A 247 10.46 17.05 -0.07
C ALA A 247 11.61 16.26 0.58
N ASP A 248 12.52 16.97 1.25
CA ASP A 248 13.71 16.42 1.90
C ASP A 248 14.06 17.29 3.13
N ASN A 249 14.90 16.77 4.03
CA ASN A 249 15.40 17.49 5.20
C ASN A 249 16.43 18.57 4.84
N LEU A 250 16.81 18.68 3.57
CA LEU A 250 17.81 19.60 3.05
C LEU A 250 17.24 20.42 1.89
N LEU A 251 17.58 21.72 1.83
CA LEU A 251 17.59 22.49 0.60
C LEU A 251 18.91 22.24 -0.10
N TYR A 252 18.88 21.97 -1.40
CA TYR A 252 20.10 21.81 -2.20
C TYR A 252 20.30 23.03 -3.08
N ASN A 253 21.57 23.37 -3.32
CA ASN A 253 21.88 24.30 -4.39
C ASN A 253 21.64 23.65 -5.76
N THR A 254 21.61 24.45 -6.82
CA THR A 254 21.32 23.97 -8.19
C THR A 254 22.28 22.90 -8.71
N THR A 255 23.49 22.80 -8.15
CA THR A 255 24.48 21.76 -8.50
C THR A 255 24.49 20.57 -7.54
N MET A 256 23.62 20.56 -6.52
CA MET A 256 23.55 19.55 -5.45
C MET A 256 24.87 19.32 -4.69
N SER A 257 25.80 20.27 -4.72
CA SER A 257 27.11 20.17 -4.07
C SER A 257 27.10 20.72 -2.64
N ASN A 258 26.12 21.57 -2.31
CA ASN A 258 25.96 22.17 -1.00
C ASN A 258 24.51 22.07 -0.56
N SER A 259 24.30 21.96 0.76
CA SER A 259 22.98 21.82 1.35
C SER A 259 22.80 22.64 2.61
N ILE A 260 21.58 23.09 2.85
CA ILE A 260 21.16 23.79 4.07
C ILE A 260 20.01 22.97 4.69
N PRO A 261 19.98 22.74 6.01
CA PRO A 261 18.83 22.10 6.65
C PRO A 261 17.52 22.87 6.41
N VAL A 262 16.44 22.20 6.02
CA VAL A 262 15.12 22.86 5.84
C VAL A 262 14.56 23.45 7.14
N SER A 263 15.03 22.98 8.28
CA SER A 263 14.64 23.47 9.61
C SER A 263 14.97 24.95 9.86
N VAL A 264 15.82 25.56 9.03
CA VAL A 264 16.07 27.01 9.04
C VAL A 264 14.83 27.80 8.61
N LEU A 265 13.96 27.21 7.78
CA LEU A 265 12.70 27.80 7.37
C LEU A 265 11.64 27.61 8.46
N LYS A 266 10.94 28.69 8.79
CA LYS A 266 9.76 28.68 9.65
C LYS A 266 8.51 28.98 8.85
N LEU A 267 7.48 28.14 8.97
CA LEU A 267 6.19 28.37 8.37
C LEU A 267 5.14 28.67 9.44
N LYS A 268 4.35 29.71 9.21
CA LYS A 268 3.21 30.07 10.04
C LYS A 268 1.98 30.22 9.16
N ALA A 269 0.87 29.61 9.58
CA ALA A 269 -0.43 29.87 9.00
C ALA A 269 -1.26 30.77 9.93
N THR A 270 -2.07 31.65 9.35
CA THR A 270 -3.14 32.34 10.08
C THR A 270 -4.44 32.18 9.31
N LEU A 271 -5.54 31.92 10.01
CA LEU A 271 -6.86 31.87 9.39
C LEU A 271 -7.18 33.23 8.77
N ASN A 272 -7.52 33.23 7.48
CA ASN A 272 -7.96 34.41 6.76
C ASN A 272 -9.49 34.48 6.69
N ASN A 273 -10.12 33.38 6.26
CA ASN A 273 -11.57 33.27 6.17
C ASN A 273 -12.01 31.83 6.34
N ILE A 274 -13.22 31.64 6.86
CA ILE A 274 -13.93 30.36 6.92
C ILE A 274 -15.35 30.55 6.38
N GLN A 275 -15.75 29.68 5.47
CA GLN A 275 -17.13 29.58 4.99
C GLN A 275 -17.74 28.31 5.55
N GLY A 276 -18.83 28.45 6.29
CA GLY A 276 -19.43 27.34 7.02
C GLY A 276 -18.57 26.88 8.20
N GLY A 277 -19.19 26.60 9.34
CA GLY A 277 -18.49 26.29 10.59
C GLY A 277 -18.10 27.54 11.38
N ASN A 278 -17.27 27.38 12.42
CA ASN A 278 -16.94 28.43 13.37
C ASN A 278 -15.41 28.66 13.46
N ALA A 279 -14.97 29.89 13.21
CA ALA A 279 -13.56 30.28 13.26
C ALA A 279 -12.90 29.99 14.62
N SER A 280 -13.64 30.00 15.73
CA SER A 280 -13.10 29.72 17.06
C SER A 280 -12.68 28.26 17.27
N GLU A 281 -13.11 27.35 16.40
CA GLU A 281 -12.78 25.92 16.47
C GLU A 281 -11.49 25.59 15.69
N VAL A 282 -10.92 26.57 14.98
CA VAL A 282 -9.69 26.40 14.21
C VAL A 282 -8.49 26.46 15.14
N THR A 283 -7.74 25.37 15.20
CA THR A 283 -6.45 25.32 15.88
C THR A 283 -5.34 25.53 14.86
N LEU A 284 -4.46 26.49 15.10
CA LEU A 284 -3.28 26.76 14.28
C LEU A 284 -2.03 26.30 15.01
N PHE A 285 -1.17 25.57 14.32
CA PHE A 285 0.08 25.06 14.87
C PHE A 285 1.23 25.82 14.21
N GLY A 286 1.97 26.60 14.99
CA GLY A 286 3.16 27.29 14.49
C GLY A 286 3.54 28.55 15.26
N PRO A 287 4.64 29.21 14.86
CA PRO A 287 5.46 28.91 13.68
C PRO A 287 6.19 27.55 13.77
N LEU A 288 6.11 26.75 12.70
CA LEU A 288 6.72 25.42 12.59
C LEU A 288 8.11 25.53 12.00
N SER A 289 9.07 24.79 12.54
CA SER A 289 10.33 24.53 11.84
C SER A 289 10.09 23.44 10.80
N LEU A 290 10.34 23.72 9.52
CA LEU A 290 10.03 22.77 8.46
C LEU A 290 10.89 21.50 8.58
N SER A 291 10.31 20.39 8.12
CA SER A 291 10.89 19.05 8.15
C SER A 291 10.38 18.23 6.97
N ALA A 292 11.07 17.13 6.62
CA ALA A 292 10.53 16.14 5.68
C ALA A 292 9.39 15.31 6.30
N GLN A 293 9.26 15.33 7.63
CA GLN A 293 8.15 14.72 8.35
C GLN A 293 6.90 15.60 8.28
N GLU A 294 5.73 14.97 8.26
CA GLU A 294 4.45 15.67 8.28
C GLU A 294 4.24 16.34 9.63
N GLN A 295 3.91 17.62 9.58
CA GLN A 295 3.62 18.45 10.74
C GLN A 295 2.24 19.04 10.57
N ALA A 296 1.40 18.96 11.60
CA ALA A 296 0.12 19.66 11.59
C ALA A 296 0.38 21.17 11.55
N LEU A 297 -0.24 21.85 10.58
CA LEU A 297 -0.21 23.31 10.40
C LEU A 297 -1.51 23.94 10.88
N ALA A 298 -2.63 23.28 10.64
CA ALA A 298 -3.93 23.66 11.16
C ALA A 298 -4.79 22.40 11.41
N SER A 299 -5.74 22.49 12.34
CA SER A 299 -6.75 21.47 12.58
C SER A 299 -8.10 22.13 12.79
N PHE A 300 -9.13 21.50 12.26
CA PHE A 300 -10.51 21.94 12.37
C PHE A 300 -11.42 20.72 12.63
N PRO A 301 -12.11 20.63 13.77
CA PRO A 301 -12.77 19.39 14.20
C PRO A 301 -14.12 19.13 13.54
N ARG A 302 -14.75 20.13 12.90
CA ARG A 302 -16.15 20.08 12.47
C ARG A 302 -16.32 20.25 10.96
N TRP A 303 -17.56 20.26 10.51
CA TRP A 303 -17.92 20.59 9.12
C TRP A 303 -17.56 22.05 8.80
N SER A 304 -16.93 22.26 7.65
CA SER A 304 -16.80 23.57 6.99
C SER A 304 -17.18 23.41 5.53
N GLN A 305 -17.47 24.50 4.83
CA GLN A 305 -17.52 24.47 3.37
C GLN A 305 -16.14 24.72 2.80
N SER A 306 -15.47 25.79 3.24
CA SER A 306 -14.12 26.11 2.84
C SER A 306 -13.39 26.95 3.87
N MET A 307 -12.07 26.93 3.83
CA MET A 307 -11.19 27.70 4.68
C MET A 307 -10.07 28.29 3.82
N SER A 308 -9.59 29.46 4.20
CA SER A 308 -8.41 30.07 3.61
C SER A 308 -7.44 30.52 4.69
N TYR A 309 -6.15 30.38 4.42
CA TYR A 309 -5.08 30.76 5.32
C TYR A 309 -4.13 31.72 4.64
N ASN A 310 -3.67 32.72 5.38
CA ASN A 310 -2.45 33.43 5.02
C ASN A 310 -1.26 32.54 5.40
N LEU A 311 -0.24 32.50 4.56
CA LEU A 311 0.99 31.78 4.81
C LEU A 311 2.14 32.78 4.98
N GLU A 312 2.85 32.67 6.09
CA GLU A 312 4.09 33.40 6.35
C GLU A 312 5.24 32.40 6.40
N LEU A 313 6.15 32.49 5.43
CA LEU A 313 7.42 31.77 5.45
C LEU A 313 8.50 32.73 5.95
N SER A 314 9.40 32.28 6.81
CA SER A 314 10.46 33.13 7.35
C SER A 314 11.75 32.36 7.63
N ILE A 315 12.85 33.11 7.66
CA ILE A 315 14.17 32.67 8.10
C ILE A 315 14.54 33.56 9.30
N PRO A 316 14.81 32.98 10.49
CA PRO A 316 15.14 33.75 11.67
C PRO A 316 16.43 34.60 11.52
N PRO A 317 16.59 35.64 12.35
CA PRO A 317 17.85 36.35 12.51
C PRO A 317 19.03 35.43 12.82
N ASN A 318 20.21 35.75 12.29
CA ASN A 318 21.49 35.11 12.62
C ASN A 318 21.55 33.59 12.38
N THR A 319 20.84 33.10 11.36
CA THR A 319 20.94 31.70 10.90
C THR A 319 22.36 31.41 10.41
N LYS A 320 23.10 30.59 11.17
CA LYS A 320 24.52 30.28 10.91
C LYS A 320 24.71 29.56 9.58
N GLU A 321 23.75 28.72 9.22
CA GLU A 321 23.75 27.92 8.00
C GLU A 321 23.75 28.80 6.74
N LEU A 322 23.28 30.06 6.83
CA LEU A 322 23.32 31.01 5.72
C LEU A 322 24.62 31.80 5.61
N GLN A 323 25.46 31.82 6.65
CA GLN A 323 26.70 32.62 6.64
C GLN A 323 27.73 32.10 5.63
N GLN A 324 27.66 30.82 5.28
CA GLN A 324 28.55 30.15 4.31
C GLN A 324 27.82 29.73 3.03
N ALA A 325 26.50 29.97 2.95
CA ALA A 325 25.70 29.62 1.81
C ALA A 325 25.97 30.59 0.64
N SER A 326 26.09 30.06 -0.57
CA SER A 326 26.20 30.87 -1.78
C SER A 326 25.42 30.23 -2.93
N GLY A 327 24.76 31.08 -3.72
CA GLY A 327 23.90 30.64 -4.82
C GLY A 327 22.44 30.41 -4.43
N ARG A 328 21.70 29.77 -5.34
CA ARG A 328 20.26 29.50 -5.19
C ARG A 328 20.04 28.12 -4.58
N TYR A 329 19.25 28.05 -3.52
CA TYR A 329 18.85 26.83 -2.83
C TYR A 329 17.35 26.64 -2.92
N GLU A 330 16.90 25.41 -3.15
CA GLU A 330 15.50 25.11 -3.41
C GLU A 330 15.02 23.89 -2.63
N THR A 331 13.72 23.89 -2.30
CA THR A 331 13.00 22.73 -1.77
C THR A 331 11.51 22.89 -2.12
N TYR A 332 10.76 21.79 -2.11
CA TYR A 332 9.31 21.81 -2.31
C TYR A 332 8.59 21.65 -0.98
N LEU A 333 7.53 22.43 -0.78
CA LEU A 333 6.60 22.28 0.33
C LEU A 333 5.32 21.61 -0.18
N TYR A 334 4.88 20.59 0.53
CA TYR A 334 3.64 19.88 0.26
C TYR A 334 2.63 20.16 1.37
N PHE A 335 1.43 20.56 0.97
CA PHE A 335 0.28 20.71 1.86
C PHE A 335 -0.67 19.54 1.63
N ILE A 336 -1.07 18.87 2.71
CA ILE A 336 -1.88 17.66 2.66
C ILE A 336 -3.10 17.89 3.54
N ILE A 337 -4.30 17.63 3.01
CA ILE A 337 -5.53 17.63 3.81
C ILE A 337 -5.80 16.20 4.25
N VAL A 338 -6.03 16.03 5.54
CA VAL A 338 -6.37 14.73 6.15
C VAL A 338 -7.65 14.91 6.95
N PRO A 339 -8.79 14.32 6.56
CA PRO A 339 -9.97 14.31 7.41
C PRO A 339 -9.72 13.70 8.79
N ASN A 340 -10.41 14.24 9.80
CA ASN A 340 -10.34 13.78 11.19
C ASN A 340 -11.07 12.46 11.42
#